data_AF-A0A3D8YRS6-F1
#
_entry.id   AF-A0A3D8YRS6-F1
#
_cell.length_a   1.000
_cell.length_b   1.000
_cell.length_c   1.000
_cell.angle_alpha   90.00
_cell.angle_beta   90.00
_cell.angle_gamma   90.00
#
_symmetry.space_group_name_H-M   'P 1'
#
loop_
_entity.id
_entity.type
_entity.pdbx_description
1 polymer ?
#
loop_
_entity_poly.entity_id
_entity_poly.type
_entity_poly.pdbx_seq_one_letter_code
_entity_poly.pdbx_strand_id
1 'polypeptide(L)'
;MYTIQGFDLNYVGVILGPSITYDEQLDELVIKINVYKDIGAYSGTEGIENVEAVKERIILNSVNILMKRGIKGLFLYASDEALRNRLFRNQNSIT
;
A
#
# COMPACT_ATOMS: atom_id res chain seq x y z
N MET A 1 10.94 -9.90 5.68
CA MET A 1 11.54 -8.65 5.17
C MET A 1 12.33 -8.99 3.93
N TYR A 2 11.79 -8.75 2.72
CA TYR A 2 12.55 -8.96 1.48
C TYR A 2 13.38 -7.70 1.19
N THR A 3 14.64 -7.74 1.58
CA THR A 3 15.65 -6.73 1.22
C THR A 3 15.98 -6.87 -0.26
N ILE A 4 15.35 -6.05 -1.09
CA ILE A 4 15.89 -5.74 -2.42
C ILE A 4 17.07 -4.80 -2.16
N GLN A 5 18.28 -5.36 -2.08
CA GLN A 5 19.52 -4.61 -1.92
C GLN A 5 19.92 -4.02 -3.27
N GLY A 6 20.10 -2.70 -3.33
CA GLY A 6 21.06 -2.01 -4.20
C GLY A 6 20.90 -2.10 -5.72
N PHE A 7 19.88 -2.74 -6.26
CA PHE A 7 19.62 -2.71 -7.69
C PHE A 7 18.47 -1.76 -8.01
N ASP A 8 18.81 -0.65 -8.65
CA ASP A 8 17.84 0.17 -9.37
C ASP A 8 17.14 -0.69 -10.41
N LEU A 9 15.82 -0.82 -10.26
CA LEU A 9 15.02 -1.58 -11.19
C LEU A 9 14.63 -0.63 -12.33
N ASN A 10 14.99 -0.99 -13.56
CA ASN A 10 14.56 -0.23 -14.74
C ASN A 10 13.02 -0.09 -14.76
N TYR A 11 12.31 -1.15 -14.38
CA TYR A 11 10.86 -1.15 -14.26
C TYR A 11 10.44 -1.83 -12.96
N VAL A 12 9.42 -1.28 -12.31
CA VAL A 12 8.83 -1.85 -11.09
C VAL A 12 7.34 -2.11 -11.33
N GLY A 13 6.87 -3.29 -10.95
CA GLY A 13 5.45 -3.61 -10.85
C GLY A 13 5.02 -3.65 -9.39
N VAL A 14 4.03 -2.84 -9.01
CA VAL A 14 3.43 -2.84 -7.67
C VAL A 14 1.98 -3.29 -7.78
N ILE A 15 1.62 -4.32 -7.03
CA ILE A 15 0.24 -4.81 -6.90
C ILE A 15 -0.26 -4.43 -5.51
N LEU A 16 -1.25 -3.54 -5.45
CA LEU A 16 -1.96 -3.18 -4.23
C LEU A 16 -3.08 -4.20 -4.02
N GLY A 17 -2.89 -5.07 -3.02
CA GLY A 17 -3.86 -6.08 -2.62
C GLY A 17 -5.13 -5.49 -2.02
N PRO A 18 -6.15 -6.32 -1.72
CA PRO A 18 -7.48 -5.89 -1.27
C PRO A 18 -7.49 -5.18 0.10
N SER A 19 -6.36 -5.19 0.81
CA SER A 19 -6.15 -4.45 2.06
C SER A 19 -5.94 -2.95 1.83
N ILE A 20 -5.61 -2.51 0.62
CA ILE A 20 -5.43 -1.10 0.28
C ILE A 20 -6.61 -0.69 -0.61
N THR A 21 -7.46 0.15 -0.05
CA THR A 21 -8.68 0.65 -0.70
C THR A 21 -8.65 2.17 -0.78
N TYR A 22 -9.65 2.76 -1.43
CA TYR A 22 -9.74 4.21 -1.58
C TYR A 22 -11.13 4.70 -1.19
N ASP A 23 -11.17 5.78 -0.42
CA ASP A 23 -12.41 6.47 -0.06
C ASP A 23 -12.61 7.66 -1.01
N GLU A 24 -13.60 7.55 -1.89
CA GLU A 24 -13.93 8.58 -2.88
C GLU A 24 -14.51 9.87 -2.24
N GLN A 25 -15.05 9.79 -1.02
CA GLN A 25 -15.65 10.95 -0.34
C GLN A 25 -14.57 11.81 0.33
N LEU A 26 -13.58 11.17 0.93
CA LEU A 26 -12.48 11.83 1.63
C LEU A 26 -11.25 12.06 0.73
N ASP A 27 -11.20 11.45 -0.45
CA ASP A 27 -10.06 11.44 -1.37
C ASP A 27 -8.77 10.88 -0.72
N GLU A 28 -8.92 9.81 0.06
CA GLU A 28 -7.84 9.23 0.86
C GLU A 28 -7.70 7.71 0.67
N LEU A 29 -6.48 7.22 0.88
CA LEU A 29 -6.21 5.78 0.92
C LEU A 29 -6.67 5.21 2.26
N VAL A 30 -7.43 4.11 2.22
CA VAL A 30 -7.94 3.42 3.41
C VAL A 30 -7.32 2.04 3.48
N ILE A 31 -6.59 1.76 4.56
CA ILE A 31 -6.01 0.44 4.81
C ILE A 31 -6.97 -0.41 5.65
N LYS A 32 -7.53 -1.45 5.05
CA LYS A 32 -8.37 -2.44 5.73
C LYS A 32 -7.49 -3.47 6.43
N ILE A 33 -7.12 -3.17 7.68
CA ILE A 33 -6.34 -4.06 8.55
C ILE A 33 -7.20 -5.24 9.05
N ASN A 34 -8.53 -5.09 9.05
CA ASN A 34 -9.51 -6.07 9.57
C ASN A 34 -9.67 -7.35 8.71
N VAL A 35 -8.92 -7.51 7.62
CA VAL A 35 -8.81 -8.79 6.88
C VAL A 35 -7.70 -9.67 7.46
N TYR A 36 -6.90 -9.14 8.40
CA TYR A 36 -5.93 -9.91 9.20
C TYR A 36 -6.66 -10.64 10.35
N LYS A 37 -7.55 -11.57 10.00
CA LYS A 37 -8.12 -12.54 10.96
C LYS A 37 -7.04 -13.55 11.33
N ASP A 38 -6.24 -13.22 12.33
CA ASP A 38 -5.71 -14.25 13.22
C ASP A 38 -5.91 -13.79 14.66
N ILE A 39 -7.01 -14.28 15.22
CA ILE A 39 -7.55 -13.99 16.56
C ILE A 39 -6.80 -14.87 17.58
N GLY A 40 -5.51 -15.12 17.36
CA GLY A 40 -4.71 -16.11 18.08
C GLY A 40 -3.61 -15.53 18.99
N ALA A 41 -3.39 -14.22 19.01
CA ALA A 41 -2.23 -13.62 19.68
C ALA A 41 -2.58 -12.49 20.66
N TYR A 42 -3.65 -12.62 21.44
CA TYR A 42 -3.85 -11.82 22.65
C TYR A 42 -2.94 -12.35 23.77
N SER A 43 -1.63 -12.22 23.58
CA SER A 43 -0.62 -12.55 24.60
C SER A 43 0.59 -11.63 24.39
N GLY A 44 0.49 -10.37 24.83
CA GLY A 44 1.67 -9.50 24.95
C GLY A 44 1.56 -8.04 24.46
N THR A 45 0.37 -7.51 24.18
CA THR A 45 0.21 -6.07 23.85
C THR A 45 -0.11 -5.23 25.07
N GLU A 46 0.74 -5.30 26.09
CA GLU A 46 0.79 -4.28 27.14
C GLU A 46 1.72 -3.17 26.64
N GLY A 47 1.15 -2.09 26.10
CA GLY A 47 1.88 -0.83 25.86
C GLY A 47 2.01 -0.31 24.43
N ILE A 48 1.31 -0.88 23.44
CA ILE A 48 1.22 -0.28 22.09
C ILE A 48 -0.21 0.16 21.85
N GLU A 49 -0.51 1.42 22.17
CA GLU A 49 -1.86 2.01 22.08
C GLU A 49 -2.42 2.07 20.66
N ASN A 50 -1.62 1.82 19.62
CA ASN A 50 -2.13 1.81 18.25
C ASN A 50 -1.33 0.90 17.29
N VAL A 51 -1.41 -0.42 17.53
CA VAL A 51 -0.80 -1.44 16.64
C VAL A 51 -1.27 -1.29 15.19
N GLU A 52 -2.51 -0.83 14.97
CA GLU A 52 -3.09 -0.63 13.65
C GLU A 52 -2.41 0.51 12.88
N ALA A 53 -2.26 1.69 13.48
CA ALA A 53 -1.57 2.83 12.86
C ALA A 53 -0.10 2.51 12.55
N VAL A 54 0.58 1.72 13.38
CA VAL A 54 1.96 1.27 13.11
C VAL A 54 2.00 0.36 11.89
N LYS A 55 1.08 -0.60 11.77
CA LYS A 55 0.98 -1.49 10.59
C LYS A 55 0.69 -0.71 9.32
N GLU A 56 -0.26 0.21 9.36
CA GLU A 56 -0.56 1.10 8.24
C GLU A 56 0.67 1.87 7.78
N ARG A 57 1.39 2.49 8.71
CA ARG A 57 2.60 3.25 8.40
C ARG A 57 3.69 2.38 7.76
N ILE A 58 3.85 1.13 8.20
CA ILE A 58 4.80 0.19 7.60
C ILE A 58 4.40 -0.16 6.16
N ILE A 59 3.12 -0.39 5.90
CA ILE A 59 2.59 -0.70 4.56
C ILE A 59 2.82 0.50 3.63
N LEU A 60 2.41 1.70 4.04
CA LEU A 60 2.59 2.93 3.26
C LEU A 60 4.06 3.22 2.97
N ASN A 61 4.94 3.05 3.97
CA ASN A 61 6.37 3.23 3.77
C ASN A 61 6.93 2.21 2.77
N SER A 62 6.49 0.96 2.84
CA SER A 62 6.92 -0.09 1.91
C SER A 62 6.49 0.23 0.48
N VAL A 63 5.23 0.66 0.29
CA VAL A 63 4.71 1.10 -1.01
C VAL A 63 5.49 2.30 -1.55
N ASN A 64 5.73 3.32 -0.73
CA ASN A 64 6.52 4.51 -1.09
C ASN A 64 7.95 4.16 -1.53
N ILE A 65 8.61 3.23 -0.83
CA ILE A 65 9.94 2.76 -1.18
C ILE A 65 9.91 2.03 -2.54
N LEU A 66 8.93 1.15 -2.78
CA LEU A 66 8.82 0.42 -4.04
C LEU A 66 8.52 1.34 -5.22
N MET A 67 7.62 2.31 -5.05
CA MET A 67 7.26 3.28 -6.08
C MET A 67 8.44 4.17 -6.50
N LYS A 68 9.34 4.51 -5.57
CA LYS A 68 10.52 5.35 -5.83
C LYS A 68 11.70 4.61 -6.46
N ARG A 69 11.63 3.28 -6.61
CA ARG A 69 12.72 2.44 -7.14
C ARG A 69 12.68 2.22 -8.65
N GLY A 70 11.59 2.61 -9.32
CA GLY A 70 11.49 2.52 -10.77
C GLY A 70 12.20 3.69 -11.44
N ILE A 71 13.28 3.42 -12.18
CA ILE A 71 13.99 4.47 -12.94
C ILE A 71 13.26 4.83 -14.24
N LYS A 72 12.88 3.82 -15.05
CA LYS A 72 12.29 4.03 -16.38
C LYS A 72 10.77 3.91 -16.38
N GLY A 73 10.19 3.20 -15.43
CA GLY A 73 8.75 3.08 -15.33
C GLY A 73 8.26 2.35 -14.10
N LEU A 74 7.05 2.73 -13.68
CA LEU A 74 6.29 2.12 -12.60
C LEU A 74 4.95 1.64 -13.17
N PHE A 75 4.67 0.35 -13.01
CA PHE A 75 3.37 -0.24 -13.28
C PHE A 75 2.67 -0.46 -11.95
N LEU A 76 1.48 0.11 -11.79
CA LEU A 76 0.69 0.03 -10.58
C LEU A 76 -0.65 -0.64 -10.89
N TYR A 77 -0.95 -1.71 -10.16
CA TYR A 77 -2.24 -2.38 -10.22
C TYR A 77 -2.91 -2.31 -8.85
N ALA A 78 -4.17 -1.87 -8.81
CA ALA A 78 -4.98 -1.89 -7.60
C ALA A 78 -6.10 -2.92 -7.73
N SER A 79 -6.22 -3.78 -6.72
CA SER A 79 -7.32 -4.75 -6.64
C SER A 79 -8.66 -4.09 -6.32
N ASP A 80 -8.63 -2.95 -5.62
CA ASP A 80 -9.83 -2.16 -5.30
C ASP A 80 -10.26 -1.32 -6.51
N GLU A 81 -11.54 -1.42 -6.88
CA GLU A 81 -12.05 -0.79 -8.09
C GLU A 81 -12.06 0.74 -8.01
N ALA A 82 -12.44 1.30 -6.85
CA ALA A 82 -12.44 2.74 -6.62
C ALA A 82 -11.01 3.31 -6.72
N LEU A 83 -10.06 2.63 -6.08
CA LEU A 83 -8.64 3.01 -6.16
C LEU A 83 -8.12 2.92 -7.61
N ARG A 84 -8.48 1.85 -8.34
CA ARG A 84 -8.09 1.70 -9.74
C ARG A 84 -8.65 2.81 -10.62
N ASN A 85 -9.92 3.17 -10.43
CA ASN A 85 -10.56 4.25 -11.18
C ASN A 85 -9.90 5.61 -10.88
N ARG A 86 -9.56 5.87 -9.61
CA ARG A 86 -8.81 7.07 -9.21
C ARG A 86 -7.44 7.14 -9.90
N LEU A 87 -6.70 6.03 -9.93
CA LEU A 87 -5.40 5.93 -10.60
C LEU A 87 -5.51 6.21 -12.11
N PHE A 88 -6.50 5.63 -12.80
CA PHE A 88 -6.74 5.89 -14.21
C PHE A 88 -7.13 7.34 -14.49
N ARG A 89 -7.98 7.94 -13.64
CA ARG A 89 -8.34 9.35 -13.77
C ARG A 89 -7.11 10.25 -13.69
N ASN A 90 -6.21 9.97 -12.75
CA ASN A 90 -4.98 10.73 -12.59
C ASN A 90 -4.00 10.51 -13.75
N GLN A 91 -3.96 9.32 -14.36
CA GLN A 91 -3.14 9.05 -15.55
C GLN A 91 -3.59 9.87 -16.77
N ASN A 92 -4.91 9.99 -16.97
CA ASN A 92 -5.48 10.72 -18.10
C ASN A 92 -5.35 12.25 -17.99
N SER A 93 -5.06 12.80 -16.80
CA SER A 93 -4.81 14.24 -16.63
C SER A 93 -3.36 14.64 -16.90
N ILE A 94 -2.46 13.67 -17.11
CA ILE A 94 -1.01 13.90 -17.35
C ILE A 94 -0.68 13.80 -18.85
N THR A 95 -1.64 13.40 -19.69
CA THR A 95 -1.54 13.40 -21.16
C THR A 95 -2.37 14.53 -21.74
#